data_AF-A0AAJ6J1Z7-F1
#
_entry.id   AF-A0AAJ6J1Z7-F1
#
_cell.length_a   1.000
_cell.length_b   1.000
_cell.length_c   1.000
_cell.angle_alpha   90.00
_cell.angle_beta   90.00
_cell.angle_gamma   90.00
#
_symmetry.space_group_name_H-M   'P 1'
#
loop_
_entity.id
_entity.type
_entity.pdbx_description
1 polymer ?
#
loop_
_entity_poly.entity_id
_entity_poly.type
_entity_poly.pdbx_seq_one_letter_code
_entity_poly.pdbx_strand_id
1 'polypeptide(L)'
;MAAATVAAYFLLPLDHLGPQRPVLSWVLFTVLLTAVAVLLLRQVRHVLVDRPDSHPGVVISLLIVLSVHVFSAAYYSLAKQPGEFSGLRTRIDALYFTVVTLATVGYGDITPRGQAARVVTVLQITYSFVFLTAAATALTTRMRDMVVRRTERGRPR
;
A
#
# COMPACT_ATOMS: atom_id res chain seq x y z
N MET A 1 -2.62 9.19 -13.90
CA MET A 1 -2.79 7.78 -13.48
C MET A 1 -3.24 7.64 -12.02
N ALA A 2 -2.63 8.34 -11.04
CA ALA A 2 -3.10 8.32 -9.64
C ALA A 2 -4.57 8.77 -9.45
N ALA A 3 -5.02 9.78 -10.21
CA ALA A 3 -6.42 10.21 -10.20
C ALA A 3 -7.39 9.13 -10.74
N ALA A 4 -6.93 8.30 -11.68
CA ALA A 4 -7.74 7.21 -12.24
C ALA A 4 -7.87 6.03 -11.25
N THR A 5 -6.83 5.72 -10.49
CA THR A 5 -6.90 4.71 -9.42
C THR A 5 -7.78 5.16 -8.25
N VAL A 6 -7.74 6.45 -7.90
CA VAL A 6 -8.63 7.04 -6.90
C VAL A 6 -10.09 7.00 -7.40
N ALA A 7 -10.35 7.45 -8.63
CA ALA A 7 -11.68 7.38 -9.23
C ALA A 7 -12.19 5.93 -9.31
N ALA A 8 -11.35 4.98 -9.71
CA ALA A 8 -11.70 3.55 -9.76
C ALA A 8 -12.06 2.97 -8.38
N TYR A 9 -11.41 3.41 -7.30
CA TYR A 9 -11.76 2.99 -5.94
C TYR A 9 -13.14 3.52 -5.51
N PHE A 10 -13.47 4.76 -5.87
CA PHE A 10 -14.79 5.33 -5.55
C PHE A 10 -15.91 4.76 -6.42
N LEU A 11 -15.61 4.44 -7.69
CA LEU A 11 -16.52 3.83 -8.66
C LEU A 11 -16.70 2.32 -8.46
N LEU A 12 -15.80 1.66 -7.73
CA LEU A 12 -15.94 0.24 -7.42
C LEU A 12 -17.21 0.07 -6.55
N PRO A 13 -18.15 -0.82 -6.94
CA PRO A 13 -19.37 -1.06 -6.18
C PRO A 13 -19.03 -1.93 -4.95
N LEU A 14 -18.34 -1.33 -3.98
CA LEU A 14 -18.03 -1.92 -2.67
C LEU A 14 -19.30 -2.19 -1.86
N ASP A 15 -20.46 -1.73 -2.33
CA ASP A 15 -21.75 -1.87 -1.68
C ASP A 15 -22.30 -3.30 -1.84
N HIS A 16 -21.78 -4.07 -2.81
CA HIS A 16 -22.04 -5.51 -2.96
C HIS A 16 -21.05 -6.40 -2.19
N LEU A 17 -19.99 -5.81 -1.62
CA LEU A 17 -18.99 -6.48 -0.80
C LEU A 17 -19.30 -6.22 0.68
N GLY A 18 -19.56 -7.28 1.43
CA GLY A 18 -20.09 -7.19 2.79
C GLY A 18 -20.83 -8.46 3.24
N PRO A 19 -21.59 -8.40 4.35
CA PRO A 19 -22.17 -9.57 5.03
C PRO A 19 -23.05 -10.49 4.17
N GLN A 20 -23.55 -9.98 3.03
CA GLN A 20 -24.39 -10.74 2.10
C GLN A 20 -23.60 -11.73 1.24
N ARG A 21 -22.28 -11.53 1.01
CA ARG A 21 -21.39 -12.47 0.29
C ARG A 21 -19.98 -12.51 0.91
N PRO A 22 -19.83 -13.02 2.15
CA PRO A 22 -18.57 -12.97 2.88
C PRO A 22 -17.45 -13.72 2.16
N VAL A 23 -17.71 -14.89 1.60
CA VAL A 23 -16.70 -15.71 0.90
C VAL A 23 -16.10 -14.96 -0.28
N LEU A 24 -16.90 -14.24 -1.07
CA LEU A 24 -16.42 -13.47 -2.21
C LEU A 24 -15.51 -12.31 -1.78
N SER A 25 -15.89 -11.57 -0.72
CA SER A 25 -15.05 -10.49 -0.17
C SER A 25 -13.71 -11.00 0.33
N TRP A 26 -13.71 -12.11 1.06
CA TRP A 26 -12.48 -12.73 1.57
C TRP A 26 -11.59 -13.26 0.44
N VAL A 27 -12.17 -13.94 -0.55
CA VAL A 27 -11.43 -14.45 -1.72
C VAL A 27 -10.86 -13.31 -2.57
N LEU A 28 -11.62 -12.25 -2.82
CA LEU A 28 -11.12 -11.10 -3.56
C LEU A 28 -10.01 -10.39 -2.79
N PHE A 29 -10.16 -10.22 -1.48
CA PHE A 29 -9.12 -9.62 -0.65
C PHE A 29 -7.84 -10.44 -0.66
N THR A 30 -7.92 -11.77 -0.47
CA THR A 30 -6.73 -12.63 -0.49
C THR A 30 -6.07 -12.67 -1.86
N VAL A 31 -6.85 -12.78 -2.95
CA VAL A 31 -6.32 -12.73 -4.32
C VAL A 31 -5.60 -11.40 -4.59
N LEU A 32 -6.21 -10.28 -4.21
CA LEU A 32 -5.65 -8.95 -4.44
C LEU A 32 -4.40 -8.73 -3.58
N LEU A 33 -4.41 -9.18 -2.32
CA LEU A 33 -3.27 -9.12 -1.42
C LEU A 33 -2.12 -10.00 -1.92
N THR A 34 -2.39 -11.24 -2.35
CA THR A 34 -1.39 -12.14 -2.92
C THR A 34 -0.82 -11.57 -4.22
N ALA A 35 -1.65 -10.99 -5.09
CA ALA A 35 -1.17 -10.32 -6.29
C ALA A 35 -0.23 -9.14 -5.95
N VAL A 36 -0.61 -8.28 -5.00
CA VAL A 36 0.23 -7.17 -4.53
C VAL A 36 1.53 -7.69 -3.91
N ALA A 37 1.47 -8.74 -3.07
CA ALA A 37 2.64 -9.34 -2.46
C ALA A 37 3.59 -9.95 -3.50
N VAL A 38 3.07 -10.68 -4.50
CA VAL A 38 3.87 -11.25 -5.60
C VAL A 38 4.49 -10.14 -6.44
N LEU A 39 3.74 -9.08 -6.75
CA LEU A 39 4.28 -7.93 -7.50
C LEU A 39 5.36 -7.20 -6.70
N LEU A 40 5.17 -7.02 -5.40
CA LEU A 40 6.21 -6.48 -4.52
C LEU A 40 7.45 -7.36 -4.48
N LEU A 41 7.30 -8.68 -4.30
CA LEU A 41 8.45 -9.59 -4.27
C LEU A 41 9.17 -9.60 -5.61
N ARG A 42 8.43 -9.55 -6.73
CA ARG A 42 9.01 -9.36 -8.07
C ARG A 42 9.71 -8.02 -8.20
N GLN A 43 9.15 -6.94 -7.66
CA GLN A 43 9.74 -5.61 -7.69
C GLN A 43 11.01 -5.54 -6.84
N VAL A 44 10.97 -6.08 -5.61
CA VAL A 44 12.13 -6.18 -4.72
C VAL A 44 13.20 -7.04 -5.38
N ARG A 45 12.84 -8.19 -5.96
CA ARG A 45 13.77 -8.99 -6.75
C ARG A 45 14.34 -8.20 -7.92
N HIS A 46 13.52 -7.46 -8.65
CA HIS A 46 13.96 -6.66 -9.79
C HIS A 46 14.92 -5.55 -9.36
N VAL A 47 14.65 -4.87 -8.25
CA VAL A 47 15.49 -3.82 -7.65
C VAL A 47 16.80 -4.41 -7.07
N LEU A 48 16.76 -5.64 -6.55
CA LEU A 48 17.91 -6.29 -5.91
C LEU A 48 18.78 -7.09 -6.90
N VAL A 49 18.21 -7.59 -8.00
CA VAL A 49 18.85 -8.56 -8.92
C VAL A 49 19.09 -7.98 -10.33
N ASP A 50 18.32 -6.98 -10.78
CA ASP A 50 18.37 -6.51 -12.18
C ASP A 50 18.73 -5.02 -12.34
N ARG A 51 19.39 -4.73 -13.46
CA ARG A 51 20.19 -3.55 -13.80
C ARG A 51 19.46 -2.16 -13.87
N PRO A 52 20.22 -1.04 -13.89
CA PRO A 52 19.81 0.32 -13.49
C PRO A 52 18.78 1.10 -14.34
N ASP A 53 18.22 0.55 -15.42
CA ASP A 53 17.59 1.37 -16.48
C ASP A 53 16.05 1.51 -16.44
N SER A 54 15.35 0.82 -15.54
CA SER A 54 13.88 0.90 -15.45
C SER A 54 13.45 1.87 -14.34
N HIS A 55 13.04 3.11 -14.65
CA HIS A 55 12.64 4.17 -13.70
C HIS A 55 12.02 3.69 -12.36
N PRO A 56 12.83 3.34 -11.33
CA PRO A 56 12.32 2.50 -10.23
C PRO A 56 11.30 3.24 -9.35
N GLY A 57 11.50 4.54 -9.18
CA GLY A 57 10.69 5.39 -8.32
C GLY A 57 9.23 5.54 -8.76
N VAL A 58 8.93 5.57 -10.07
CA VAL A 58 7.53 5.73 -10.51
C VAL A 58 6.73 4.47 -10.20
N VAL A 59 7.33 3.30 -10.43
CA VAL A 59 6.69 2.01 -10.13
C VAL A 59 6.53 1.83 -8.62
N ILE A 60 7.54 2.19 -7.83
CA ILE A 60 7.47 2.19 -6.36
C ILE A 60 6.34 3.10 -5.87
N SER A 61 6.25 4.35 -6.34
CA SER A 61 5.16 5.27 -5.99
C SER A 61 3.78 4.72 -6.38
N LEU A 62 3.67 4.09 -7.56
CA LEU A 62 2.42 3.48 -8.00
C LEU A 62 2.00 2.30 -7.12
N LEU A 63 2.95 1.46 -6.70
CA LEU A 63 2.72 0.34 -5.79
C LEU A 63 2.28 0.80 -4.39
N ILE A 64 2.80 1.94 -3.89
CA ILE A 64 2.30 2.56 -2.63
C ILE A 64 0.83 2.90 -2.78
N VAL A 65 0.51 3.68 -3.81
CA VAL A 65 -0.85 4.17 -4.03
C VAL A 65 -1.81 2.99 -4.16
N LEU A 66 -1.45 1.98 -4.95
CA LEU A 66 -2.28 0.78 -5.11
C LEU A 66 -2.49 0.06 -3.77
N SER A 67 -1.43 -0.15 -3.01
CA SER A 67 -1.52 -0.90 -1.75
C SER A 67 -2.33 -0.17 -0.69
N VAL A 68 -2.22 1.17 -0.63
CA VAL A 68 -3.09 1.99 0.24
C VAL A 68 -4.57 1.78 -0.09
N HIS A 69 -4.93 1.77 -1.38
CA HIS A 69 -6.33 1.54 -1.77
C HIS A 69 -6.80 0.11 -1.47
N VAL A 70 -5.94 -0.88 -1.63
CA VAL A 70 -6.23 -2.30 -1.33
C VAL A 70 -6.51 -2.50 0.16
N PHE A 71 -5.62 -2.01 1.03
CA PHE A 71 -5.81 -2.11 2.48
C PHE A 71 -7.01 -1.28 2.96
N SER A 72 -7.20 -0.08 2.41
CA SER A 72 -8.36 0.75 2.72
C SER A 72 -9.68 0.08 2.36
N ALA A 73 -9.78 -0.54 1.18
CA ALA A 73 -10.95 -1.33 0.79
C ALA A 73 -11.23 -2.48 1.77
N ALA A 74 -10.17 -3.17 2.19
CA ALA A 74 -10.26 -4.29 3.11
C ALA A 74 -10.78 -3.86 4.49
N TYR A 75 -10.22 -2.79 5.07
CA TYR A 75 -10.68 -2.26 6.34
C TYR A 75 -12.10 -1.73 6.28
N TYR A 76 -12.46 -1.04 5.20
CA TYR A 76 -13.83 -0.59 5.02
C TYR A 76 -14.81 -1.76 4.92
N SER A 77 -14.44 -2.84 4.22
CA SER A 77 -15.25 -4.06 4.16
C SER A 77 -15.35 -4.77 5.52
N LEU A 78 -14.27 -4.78 6.30
CA LEU A 78 -14.23 -5.38 7.65
C LEU A 78 -15.05 -4.58 8.66
N ALA A 79 -14.99 -3.25 8.60
CA ALA A 79 -15.74 -2.36 9.48
C ALA A 79 -17.27 -2.50 9.35
N LYS A 80 -17.76 -3.08 8.23
CA LYS A 80 -19.19 -3.46 8.09
C LYS A 80 -19.61 -4.60 9.01
N GLN A 81 -18.65 -5.40 9.52
CA GLN A 81 -18.92 -6.46 10.47
C GLN A 81 -18.92 -5.89 11.90
N PRO A 82 -19.98 -6.11 12.69
CA PRO A 82 -20.05 -5.61 14.06
C PRO A 82 -18.87 -6.10 14.91
N GLY A 83 -18.19 -5.19 15.60
CA GLY A 83 -17.10 -5.53 16.52
C GLY A 83 -15.71 -5.69 15.88
N GLU A 84 -15.59 -5.60 14.55
CA GLU A 84 -14.27 -5.67 13.89
C GLU A 84 -13.45 -4.39 14.08
N PHE A 85 -14.09 -3.22 14.04
CA PHE A 85 -13.43 -1.92 14.21
C PHE A 85 -14.17 -1.01 15.20
N SER A 86 -13.39 -0.17 15.88
CA SER A 86 -13.87 1.00 16.62
C SER A 86 -13.38 2.26 15.92
N GLY A 87 -14.28 3.21 15.67
CA GLY A 87 -13.96 4.52 15.07
C GLY A 87 -13.95 4.56 13.53
N LEU A 88 -14.04 3.41 12.83
CA LEU A 88 -14.08 3.36 11.37
C LEU A 88 -15.53 3.29 10.86
N ARG A 89 -16.02 4.34 10.19
CA ARG A 89 -17.40 4.40 9.65
C ARG A 89 -17.45 4.69 8.15
N THR A 90 -16.50 5.46 7.63
CA THR A 90 -16.50 5.92 6.24
C THR A 90 -15.33 5.35 5.44
N ARG A 91 -15.41 5.44 4.11
CA ARG A 91 -14.28 5.09 3.22
C ARG A 91 -13.08 6.01 3.46
N ILE A 92 -13.31 7.26 3.88
CA ILE A 92 -12.26 8.21 4.22
C ILE A 92 -11.58 7.78 5.53
N ASP A 93 -12.33 7.32 6.53
CA ASP A 93 -11.77 6.81 7.78
C ASP A 93 -10.84 5.60 7.52
N ALA A 94 -11.22 4.71 6.60
CA ALA A 94 -10.39 3.58 6.20
C ALA A 94 -9.12 4.03 5.46
N LEU A 95 -9.21 5.00 4.55
CA LEU A 95 -8.04 5.59 3.88
C LEU A 95 -7.11 6.24 4.90
N TYR A 96 -7.67 7.04 5.80
CA TYR A 96 -6.95 7.71 6.88
C TYR A 96 -6.24 6.69 7.78
N PHE A 97 -6.93 5.67 8.29
CA PHE A 97 -6.33 4.61 9.09
C PHE A 97 -5.18 3.93 8.33
N THR A 98 -5.40 3.58 7.06
CA THR A 98 -4.37 2.94 6.23
C THR A 98 -3.13 3.80 6.10
N VAL A 99 -3.29 5.09 5.81
CA VAL A 99 -2.17 6.04 5.66
C VAL A 99 -1.46 6.26 7.00
N VAL A 100 -2.20 6.46 8.08
CA VAL A 100 -1.65 6.65 9.44
C VAL A 100 -0.87 5.43 9.90
N THR A 101 -1.36 4.21 9.61
CA THR A 101 -0.65 2.96 9.91
C THR A 101 0.57 2.78 9.02
N LEU A 102 0.47 3.05 7.71
CA LEU A 102 1.60 2.96 6.77
C LEU A 102 2.71 3.95 7.14
N ALA A 103 2.34 5.17 7.56
CA ALA A 103 3.26 6.19 8.05
C ALA A 103 3.74 5.94 9.48
N THR A 104 3.30 4.85 10.12
CA THR A 104 3.65 4.48 11.50
C THR A 104 3.31 5.53 12.56
N VAL A 105 2.34 6.42 12.29
CA VAL A 105 1.93 7.51 13.21
C VAL A 105 1.02 6.99 14.32
N GLY A 106 -0.02 6.23 13.97
CA GLY A 106 -0.89 5.53 14.93
C GLY A 106 -1.58 6.42 15.97
N TYR A 107 -2.43 7.38 15.56
CA TYR A 107 -3.15 8.27 16.49
C TYR A 107 -4.06 7.57 17.51
N GLY A 108 -4.52 6.35 17.21
CA GLY A 108 -5.31 5.53 18.13
C GLY A 108 -6.81 5.85 18.17
N ASP A 109 -7.27 6.80 17.35
CA ASP A 109 -8.68 7.15 17.15
C ASP A 109 -9.48 6.05 16.42
N ILE A 110 -8.82 5.30 15.53
CA ILE A 110 -9.37 4.11 14.88
C ILE A 110 -8.58 2.88 15.32
N THR A 111 -9.28 1.84 15.79
CA THR A 111 -8.64 0.62 16.30
C THR A 111 -9.29 -0.68 15.80
N PRO A 112 -8.48 -1.66 15.35
CA PRO A 112 -8.97 -3.00 15.05
C PRO A 112 -9.29 -3.75 16.35
N ARG A 113 -10.52 -4.19 16.50
CA ARG A 113 -11.02 -4.92 17.69
C ARG A 113 -11.18 -6.41 17.42
N GLY A 114 -11.72 -6.76 16.26
CA GLY A 114 -11.96 -8.14 15.87
C GLY A 114 -10.72 -8.84 15.33
N GLN A 115 -10.80 -10.18 15.23
CA GLN A 115 -9.67 -11.01 14.83
C GLN A 115 -9.30 -10.78 13.37
N ALA A 116 -10.29 -10.62 12.49
CA ALA A 116 -10.05 -10.41 11.08
C ALA A 116 -9.36 -9.06 10.81
N ALA A 117 -9.86 -7.99 11.45
CA ALA A 117 -9.25 -6.67 11.44
C ALA A 117 -7.79 -6.71 11.92
N ARG A 118 -7.51 -7.39 13.03
CA ARG A 118 -6.14 -7.55 13.57
C ARG A 118 -5.22 -8.27 12.59
N VAL A 119 -5.68 -9.37 11.97
CA VAL A 119 -4.87 -10.10 10.97
C VAL A 119 -4.52 -9.19 9.79
N VAL A 120 -5.49 -8.45 9.25
CA VAL A 120 -5.23 -7.51 8.14
C VAL A 120 -4.27 -6.39 8.56
N THR A 121 -4.40 -5.88 9.79
CA THR A 121 -3.45 -4.89 10.33
C THR A 121 -2.04 -5.43 10.48
N VAL A 122 -1.87 -6.66 10.99
CA VAL A 122 -0.55 -7.31 11.04
C VAL A 122 0.05 -7.44 9.64
N LEU A 123 -0.75 -7.88 8.66
CA LEU A 123 -0.31 -7.99 7.27
C LEU A 123 0.11 -6.63 6.68
N GLN A 124 -0.64 -5.56 6.96
CA GLN A 124 -0.24 -4.21 6.54
C GLN A 124 1.07 -3.77 7.19
N ILE A 125 1.27 -4.03 8.49
CA ILE A 125 2.49 -3.64 9.18
C ILE A 125 3.70 -4.36 8.57
N THR A 126 3.60 -5.68 8.34
CA THR A 126 4.66 -6.45 7.68
C THR A 126 4.94 -5.93 6.26
N TYR A 127 3.89 -5.67 5.49
CA TYR A 127 3.99 -5.04 4.17
C TYR A 127 4.74 -3.70 4.24
N SER A 128 4.36 -2.84 5.19
CA SER A 128 4.89 -1.48 5.34
C SER A 128 6.38 -1.49 5.67
N PHE A 129 6.82 -2.42 6.53
CA PHE A 129 8.23 -2.60 6.85
C PHE A 129 9.08 -2.94 5.62
N VAL A 130 8.70 -3.99 4.88
CA VAL A 130 9.42 -4.43 3.67
C VAL A 130 9.45 -3.32 2.63
N PHE A 131 8.30 -2.65 2.46
CA PHE A 131 8.14 -1.61 1.48
C PHE A 131 8.97 -0.36 1.81
N LEU A 132 8.91 0.13 3.05
CA LEU A 132 9.60 1.35 3.48
C LEU A 132 11.13 1.19 3.34
N THR A 133 11.66 0.01 3.67
CA THR A 133 13.08 -0.32 3.43
C THR A 133 13.43 -0.24 1.95
N ALA A 134 12.65 -0.86 1.07
CA ALA A 134 12.91 -0.83 -0.37
C ALA A 134 12.80 0.58 -0.96
N ALA A 135 11.80 1.37 -0.54
CA ALA A 135 11.62 2.74 -0.96
C ALA A 135 12.78 3.65 -0.51
N ALA A 136 13.25 3.49 0.73
CA ALA A 136 14.40 4.22 1.25
C ALA A 136 15.67 3.92 0.44
N THR A 137 15.97 2.63 0.18
CA THR A 137 17.11 2.22 -0.65
C THR A 137 17.04 2.82 -2.05
N ALA A 138 15.88 2.75 -2.71
CA ALA A 138 15.71 3.30 -4.05
C ALA A 138 15.91 4.82 -4.10
N LEU A 139 15.42 5.55 -3.08
CA LEU A 139 15.62 6.99 -2.97
C LEU A 139 17.11 7.34 -2.77
N THR A 140 17.80 6.63 -1.87
CA THR A 140 19.23 6.85 -1.63
C THR A 140 20.08 6.59 -2.88
N THR A 141 19.79 5.53 -3.63
CA THR A 141 20.50 5.24 -4.89
C THR A 141 20.30 6.36 -5.91
N ARG A 142 19.07 6.83 -6.09
CA ARG A 142 18.79 7.97 -7.00
C ARG A 142 19.48 9.26 -6.58
N MET A 143 19.50 9.55 -5.28
CA MET A 143 20.21 10.72 -4.76
C MET A 143 21.71 10.65 -5.06
N ARG A 144 22.33 9.47 -4.87
CA ARG A 144 23.74 9.24 -5.23
C ARG A 144 23.97 9.45 -6.72
N ASP A 145 23.13 8.89 -7.59
CA ASP A 145 23.28 9.04 -9.05
C ASP A 145 23.14 10.49 -9.52
N MET A 146 22.22 11.25 -8.91
CA MET A 146 22.05 12.67 -9.22
C MET A 146 23.26 13.50 -8.79
N VAL A 147 23.87 13.19 -7.65
CA VAL A 147 25.07 13.88 -7.17
C VAL A 147 26.27 13.57 -8.06
N VAL A 148 26.50 12.31 -8.42
CA VAL A 148 27.60 11.90 -9.30
C VAL A 148 27.50 12.55 -10.68
N ARG A 149 26.30 12.58 -11.28
CA ARG A 149 26.07 13.23 -12.58
C ARG A 149 26.28 14.75 -12.56
N ARG A 150 26.09 15.41 -11.41
CA ARG A 150 26.39 16.85 -11.25
C ARG A 150 27.89 17.11 -11.21
N THR A 151 28.67 16.24 -10.58
CA THR A 151 30.13 16.37 -10.49
C THR A 151 30.81 16.16 -11.84
N GLU A 152 30.33 15.20 -12.65
CA GLU A 152 30.83 14.93 -14.01
C GLU A 152 30.59 16.10 -14.99
N ARG A 153 29.43 16.79 -14.88
CA ARG A 153 29.11 17.96 -15.72
C ARG A 153 29.91 19.22 -15.39
N GLY A 154 30.53 19.28 -14.22
CA GLY A 154 31.25 20.46 -13.72
C GLY A 154 32.75 20.47 -14.00
N ARG A 155 33.31 19.46 -14.69
CA ARG A 155 34.76 19.36 -14.95
C ARG A 155 35.09 19.98 -16.33
N PRO A 156 35.69 21.18 -16.40
CA PRO A 156 36.21 21.71 -17.66
C PRO A 156 37.40 20.84 -18.10
N ARG A 157 37.48 20.58 -19.42
CA ARG A 157 38.57 19.84 -20.06
C ARG A 157 39.89 20.62 -20.01
#